data_AF-A0A8J2LGZ0-F1
#
_entry.id   AF-A0A8J2LGZ0-F1
#
_cell.length_a   1.000
_cell.length_b   1.000
_cell.length_c   1.000
_cell.angle_alpha   90.00
_cell.angle_beta   90.00
_cell.angle_gamma   90.00
#
_symmetry.space_group_name_H-M   'P 1'
#
loop_
_entity.id
_entity.type
_entity.pdbx_description
1 polymer ?
#
loop_
_entity_poly.entity_id
_entity_poly.type
_entity_poly.pdbx_seq_one_letter_code
_entity_poly.pdbx_strand_id
1 'polypeptide(L)'
;SDSSDLLGGYSLVELKYIFAPIREEFETLFRLKFRGDTNKKFLDHLTTAYANRNWKILVQLMAHVQRSAVLRQEKLNDRMDILHRWVGLGHQISRIETQLGQGEESPFAFSF
;
A
#
# COMPACT_ATOMS: atom_id res chain seq x y z
N SER A 1 22.44 6.00 -23.35
CA SER A 1 21.88 6.70 -22.20
C SER A 1 20.42 6.34 -22.08
N ASP A 2 20.05 5.51 -21.12
CA ASP A 2 18.70 5.49 -20.53
C ASP A 2 18.78 4.63 -19.26
N SER A 3 19.12 5.29 -18.16
CA SER A 3 19.36 4.66 -16.87
C SER A 3 18.01 4.29 -16.26
N SER A 4 17.54 3.09 -16.61
CA SER A 4 16.49 2.35 -15.90
C SER A 4 16.99 1.97 -14.51
N ASP A 5 17.04 2.93 -13.60
CA ASP A 5 17.37 2.67 -12.21
C ASP A 5 16.26 3.25 -11.33
N LEU A 6 15.42 2.32 -10.84
CA LEU A 6 14.60 2.32 -9.64
C LEU A 6 13.44 1.32 -9.88
N LEU A 7 13.57 0.11 -9.33
CA LEU A 7 12.64 -1.04 -9.40
C LEU A 7 12.77 -1.95 -10.63
N GLY A 8 14.00 -2.33 -11.02
CA GLY A 8 14.19 -3.43 -11.97
C GLY A 8 13.60 -3.20 -13.37
N GLY A 9 13.64 -1.95 -13.86
CA GLY A 9 13.30 -1.62 -15.25
C GLY A 9 11.95 -0.93 -15.50
N TYR A 10 11.15 -0.66 -14.46
CA TYR A 10 9.88 0.07 -14.62
C TYR A 10 10.07 1.59 -14.55
N SER A 11 9.55 2.30 -15.55
CA SER A 11 9.50 3.76 -15.55
C SER A 11 8.57 4.31 -14.45
N LEU A 12 8.78 5.55 -14.01
CA LEU A 12 7.90 6.25 -13.05
C LEU A 12 6.44 6.32 -13.51
N VAL A 13 6.21 6.19 -14.82
CA VAL A 13 4.90 6.11 -15.45
C VAL A 13 4.26 4.74 -15.18
N GLU A 14 5.02 3.66 -15.28
CA GLU A 14 4.59 2.29 -15.00
C GLU A 14 4.26 2.06 -13.52
N LEU A 15 5.01 2.67 -12.61
CA LEU A 15 4.71 2.60 -11.18
C LEU A 15 3.31 3.12 -10.87
N LYS A 16 2.88 4.20 -11.50
CA LYS A 16 1.53 4.75 -11.31
C LYS A 16 0.45 3.73 -11.68
N TYR A 17 0.65 2.94 -12.74
CA TYR A 17 -0.28 1.89 -13.16
C TYR A 17 -0.30 0.70 -12.20
N ILE A 18 0.81 0.44 -11.49
CA ILE A 18 0.88 -0.59 -10.45
C ILE A 18 0.18 -0.11 -9.16
N PHE A 19 0.44 1.12 -8.73
CA PHE A 19 -0.09 1.66 -7.48
C PHE A 19 -1.56 2.07 -7.54
N ALA A 20 -2.07 2.51 -8.70
CA ALA A 20 -3.45 2.93 -8.87
C ALA A 20 -4.49 1.86 -8.43
N PRO A 21 -4.49 0.62 -8.98
CA PRO A 21 -5.50 -0.38 -8.62
C PRO A 21 -5.42 -0.79 -7.14
N ILE A 22 -4.23 -0.78 -6.55
CA ILE A 22 -4.01 -1.13 -5.14
C ILE A 22 -4.57 -0.03 -4.24
N ARG A 23 -4.36 1.24 -4.61
CA ARG A 23 -4.94 2.38 -3.91
C ARG A 23 -6.46 2.36 -4.00
N GLU A 24 -7.04 2.11 -5.18
CA GLU A 24 -8.50 2.09 -5.37
C GLU A 24 -9.17 0.98 -4.56
N GLU A 25 -8.57 -0.21 -4.53
CA GLU A 25 -9.04 -1.33 -3.71
C GLU A 25 -8.92 -1.00 -2.21
N PHE A 26 -7.79 -0.43 -1.78
CA PHE A 26 -7.60 0.05 -0.42
C PHE A 26 -8.68 1.05 0.00
N GLU A 27 -8.93 2.08 -0.82
CA GLU A 27 -9.93 3.11 -0.51
C GLU A 27 -11.34 2.52 -0.44
N THR A 28 -11.66 1.57 -1.32
CA THR A 28 -12.95 0.86 -1.32
C THR A 28 -13.14 0.08 -0.03
N LEU A 29 -12.15 -0.73 0.34
CA LEU A 29 -12.18 -1.50 1.60
C LEU A 29 -12.17 -0.58 2.83
N PHE A 30 -11.43 0.53 2.78
CA PHE A 30 -11.37 1.51 3.84
C PHE A 30 -12.72 2.16 4.09
N ARG A 31 -13.44 2.57 3.04
CA ARG A 31 -14.80 3.13 3.15
C ARG A 31 -15.81 2.10 3.68
N LEU A 32 -15.64 0.83 3.34
CA LEU A 32 -16.49 -0.27 3.84
C LEU A 32 -16.28 -0.54 5.34
N LYS A 33 -15.02 -0.49 5.81
CA LYS A 33 -14.66 -0.74 7.22
C LYS A 33 -14.87 0.48 8.13
N PHE A 34 -14.50 1.66 7.66
CA PHE A 34 -14.51 2.91 8.42
C PHE A 34 -15.57 3.85 7.83
N ARG A 35 -16.84 3.62 8.17
CA ARG A 35 -17.94 4.55 7.82
C ARG A 35 -17.80 5.82 8.67
N GLY A 36 -17.41 6.96 8.08
CA GLY A 36 -17.50 8.26 8.76
C GLY A 36 -16.54 9.36 8.27
N ASP A 37 -16.99 10.60 8.47
CA ASP A 37 -16.36 11.88 8.11
C ASP A 37 -14.99 12.13 8.80
N THR A 38 -14.63 11.32 9.81
CA THR A 38 -13.46 11.50 10.68
C THR A 38 -12.12 11.17 10.01
N ASN A 39 -12.12 10.49 8.87
CA ASN A 39 -10.89 10.02 8.21
C ASN A 39 -10.41 10.90 7.05
N LYS A 40 -11.01 12.08 6.85
CA LYS A 40 -10.65 12.99 5.76
C LYS A 40 -9.17 13.36 5.76
N LYS A 41 -8.57 13.61 6.94
CA LYS A 41 -7.13 13.92 7.06
C LYS A 41 -6.23 12.76 6.60
N PHE A 42 -6.61 11.52 6.90
CA PHE A 42 -5.85 10.36 6.46
C PHE A 42 -5.93 10.17 4.94
N LEU A 43 -7.13 10.30 4.38
CA LEU A 43 -7.34 10.21 2.92
C LEU A 43 -6.65 11.37 2.18
N ASP A 44 -6.59 12.55 2.78
CA ASP A 44 -5.86 13.70 2.24
C ASP A 44 -4.34 13.45 2.24
N HIS A 45 -3.81 12.88 3.33
CA HIS A 45 -2.40 12.46 3.39
C HIS A 45 -2.10 11.35 2.37
N LEU A 46 -2.98 10.36 2.23
CA LEU A 46 -2.86 9.29 1.24
C LEU A 46 -2.86 9.86 -0.20
N THR A 47 -3.77 10.78 -0.47
CA THR A 47 -3.90 11.45 -1.78
C THR A 47 -2.66 12.29 -2.08
N THR A 48 -2.16 13.03 -1.09
CA THR A 48 -0.94 13.83 -1.20
C THR A 48 0.29 12.96 -1.44
N ALA A 49 0.42 11.84 -0.72
CA ALA A 49 1.51 10.88 -0.94
C ALA A 49 1.49 10.31 -2.36
N TYR A 50 0.30 9.97 -2.88
CA TYR A 50 0.14 9.52 -4.27
C TYR A 50 0.48 10.62 -5.29
N ALA A 51 -0.01 11.84 -5.08
CA ALA A 51 0.24 12.97 -5.98
C ALA A 51 1.73 13.35 -6.03
N ASN A 52 2.41 13.32 -4.88
CA ASN A 52 3.83 13.57 -4.75
C ASN A 52 4.70 12.37 -5.16
N ARG A 53 4.09 11.27 -5.62
CA ARG A 53 4.78 10.02 -6.00
C ARG A 53 5.64 9.44 -4.88
N ASN A 54 5.28 9.72 -3.63
CA ASN A 54 5.95 9.16 -2.48
C ASN A 54 5.39 7.76 -2.19
N TRP A 55 5.77 6.82 -3.05
CA TRP A 55 5.27 5.44 -3.04
C TRP A 55 5.58 4.73 -1.71
N LYS A 56 6.74 5.02 -1.10
CA LYS A 56 7.13 4.47 0.19
C LYS A 56 6.15 4.87 1.29
N ILE A 57 5.86 6.17 1.44
CA ILE A 57 4.88 6.65 2.42
C ILE A 57 3.48 6.12 2.09
N LEU A 58 3.09 6.14 0.82
CA LEU A 58 1.78 5.63 0.39
C LEU A 58 1.57 4.18 0.84
N VAL A 59 2.55 3.32 0.60
CA VAL A 59 2.48 1.90 0.95
C VAL A 59 2.49 1.70 2.46
N GLN A 60 3.33 2.44 3.20
CA GLN A 60 3.35 2.38 4.67
C GLN A 60 2.00 2.76 5.30
N LEU A 61 1.35 3.82 4.78
CA LEU A 61 0.03 4.25 5.24
C LEU A 61 -1.02 3.16 4.98
N MET A 62 -1.03 2.56 3.79
CA MET A 62 -1.95 1.47 3.45
C MET A 62 -1.69 0.22 4.32
N ALA A 63 -0.43 -0.15 4.52
CA ALA A 63 -0.02 -1.31 5.33
C ALA A 63 -0.44 -1.17 6.80
N HIS A 64 -0.30 0.02 7.38
CA HIS A 64 -0.70 0.29 8.75
C HIS A 64 -2.21 0.07 8.96
N VAL A 65 -3.01 0.60 8.04
CA VAL A 65 -4.47 0.48 8.09
C VAL A 65 -4.93 -0.92 7.77
N GLN A 66 -4.34 -1.58 6.78
CA GLN A 66 -4.63 -2.97 6.42
C GLN A 66 -4.40 -3.91 7.62
N ARG A 67 -3.25 -3.79 8.30
CA ARG A 67 -2.97 -4.57 9.52
C ARG A 67 -4.01 -4.32 10.60
N SER A 68 -4.35 -3.06 10.84
CA SER A 68 -5.40 -2.69 11.81
C SER A 68 -6.77 -3.26 11.43
N ALA A 69 -7.10 -3.29 10.13
CA ALA A 69 -8.36 -3.80 9.62
C ALA A 69 -8.48 -5.32 9.77
N VAL A 70 -7.38 -6.07 9.57
CA VAL A 70 -7.31 -7.53 9.75
C VAL A 70 -7.29 -7.91 11.24
N LEU A 71 -6.54 -7.18 12.07
CA LEU A 71 -6.47 -7.42 13.52
C LEU A 71 -7.80 -7.15 14.23
N ARG A 72 -8.55 -6.13 13.79
CA ARG A 72 -9.91 -5.88 14.26
C ARG A 72 -10.88 -6.83 13.56
N GLN A 73 -10.87 -8.10 13.99
CA GLN A 73 -11.92 -9.06 13.65
C GLN A 73 -13.25 -8.60 14.27
N GLU A 74 -14.12 -8.05 13.43
CA GLU A 74 -15.50 -7.81 13.84
C GLU A 74 -16.28 -9.11 13.71
N LYS A 75 -17.04 -9.46 14.75
CA LYS A 75 -17.93 -10.61 14.77
C LYS A 75 -18.95 -10.48 13.63
N LEU A 76 -18.80 -11.23 12.53
CA LEU A 76 -19.91 -11.73 11.70
C LEU A 76 -19.38 -12.55 10.51
N ASN A 77 -20.08 -13.65 10.21
CA ASN A 77 -19.92 -14.42 8.96
C ASN A 77 -20.15 -13.56 7.70
N ASP A 78 -20.93 -12.48 7.79
CA ASP A 78 -21.23 -11.54 6.69
C ASP A 78 -20.09 -10.62 6.24
N ARG A 79 -18.91 -10.66 6.89
CA ARG A 79 -17.75 -9.85 6.46
C ARG A 79 -16.50 -10.67 6.14
N MET A 80 -16.65 -11.98 6.00
CA MET A 80 -15.54 -12.88 5.65
C MET A 80 -14.96 -12.51 4.27
N ASP A 81 -15.80 -12.10 3.33
CA ASP A 81 -15.43 -11.62 2.00
C ASP A 81 -14.57 -10.33 2.08
N ILE A 82 -14.97 -9.37 2.92
CA ILE A 82 -14.22 -8.13 3.13
C ILE A 82 -12.87 -8.44 3.78
N LEU A 83 -12.81 -9.37 4.73
CA LEU A 83 -11.57 -9.79 5.37
C LEU A 83 -10.63 -10.47 4.36
N HIS A 84 -11.14 -11.37 3.50
CA HIS A 84 -10.35 -11.99 2.44
C HIS A 84 -9.74 -10.95 1.50
N ARG A 85 -10.49 -9.92 1.12
CA ARG A 85 -9.99 -8.81 0.30
C ARG A 85 -8.90 -8.01 1.03
N TRP A 86 -9.06 -7.71 2.32
CA TRP A 86 -8.00 -7.08 3.12
C TRP A 86 -6.73 -7.91 3.24
N VAL A 87 -6.85 -9.24 3.32
CA VAL A 87 -5.69 -10.15 3.33
C VAL A 87 -5.01 -10.16 1.95
N GLY A 88 -5.77 -10.27 0.87
CA GLY A 88 -5.25 -10.20 -0.50
C GLY A 88 -4.52 -8.89 -0.79
N LEU A 89 -5.11 -7.76 -0.38
CA LEU A 89 -4.48 -6.45 -0.47
C LEU A 89 -3.17 -6.39 0.35
N GLY A 90 -3.15 -7.00 1.54
CA GLY A 90 -1.94 -7.11 2.37
C GLY A 90 -0.79 -7.82 1.66
N HIS A 91 -1.08 -8.91 0.93
CA HIS A 91 -0.06 -9.60 0.13
C HIS A 91 0.49 -8.72 -1.00
N GLN A 92 -0.38 -7.95 -1.67
CA GLN A 92 0.06 -7.02 -2.73
C GLN A 92 0.94 -5.89 -2.17
N ILE A 93 0.51 -5.30 -1.05
CA ILE A 93 1.25 -4.26 -0.31
C ILE A 93 2.63 -4.80 0.09
N SER A 94 2.70 -5.99 0.71
CA SER A 94 3.97 -6.57 1.16
C SER A 94 4.93 -6.85 0.01
N ARG A 95 4.45 -7.36 -1.13
CA ARG A 95 5.27 -7.57 -2.32
C ARG A 95 5.92 -6.26 -2.80
N ILE A 96 5.15 -5.18 -2.78
CA ILE A 96 5.64 -3.87 -3.21
C ILE A 96 6.54 -3.23 -2.16
N GLU A 97 6.29 -3.41 -0.86
CA GLU A 97 7.23 -3.00 0.19
C GLU A 97 8.60 -3.66 0.00
N THR A 98 8.63 -4.96 -0.31
CA THR A 98 9.89 -5.66 -0.60
C THR A 98 10.57 -5.10 -1.84
N GLN A 99 9.82 -4.84 -2.92
CA GLN A 99 10.39 -4.26 -4.14
C GLN A 99 10.92 -2.83 -3.92
N LEU A 100 10.20 -2.01 -3.16
CA LEU A 100 10.61 -0.65 -2.78
C LEU A 100 11.82 -0.65 -1.85
N GLY A 101 11.90 -1.61 -0.91
CA GLY A 101 13.03 -1.76 0.01
C GLY A 101 14.30 -2.27 -0.68
N GLN A 102 14.17 -3.21 -1.61
CA GLN A 102 15.30 -3.72 -2.43
C GLN A 102 15.91 -2.64 -3.34
N GLY A 103 15.16 -1.59 -3.68
CA GLY A 103 15.70 -0.42 -4.40
C GLY A 103 16.61 0.49 -3.55
N GLU A 104 16.62 0.32 -2.23
CA GLU A 104 17.47 1.06 -1.28
C GLU A 104 18.55 0.18 -0.60
N GLU A 105 18.69 -1.10 -1.00
CA GLU A 105 19.74 -1.96 -0.45
C GLU A 105 21.10 -1.62 -1.09
N SER A 106 21.73 -0.60 -0.50
CA SER A 106 23.18 -0.45 -0.47
C SER A 106 23.85 -1.80 -0.15
N PRO A 107 24.91 -2.22 -0.87
CA PRO A 107 25.53 -3.55 -0.79
C PRO A 107 26.32 -3.84 0.50
N PHE A 108 26.01 -3.19 1.61
CA PHE A 108 26.75 -3.29 2.87
C PHE A 108 25.80 -3.53 4.06
N ALA A 109 25.30 -4.76 4.22
CA ALA A 109 24.72 -5.19 5.50
C ALA A 109 24.79 -6.71 5.69
N PHE A 110 25.98 -7.30 5.51
CA PHE A 110 26.33 -8.53 6.21
C PHE A 110 27.51 -8.26 7.13
N SER A 111 27.19 -8.02 8.40
CA SER A 111 28.09 -8.03 9.55
C SER A 111 27.15 -8.30 10.74
N PHE A 112 27.23 -9.40 11.49
CA PHE A 112 28.30 -10.32 11.86
C PHE A 112 27.81 -11.78 11.82
#